data_AF-A0A1K0KCP9-F1
#
_entry.id   AF-A0A1K0KCP9-F1
#
_cell.length_a   1.000
_cell.length_b   1.000
_cell.length_c   1.000
_cell.angle_alpha   90.00
_cell.angle_beta   90.00
_cell.angle_gamma   90.00
#
_symmetry.space_group_name_H-M   'P 1'
#
loop_
_entity.id
_entity.type
_entity.pdbx_description
1 polymer ?
#
loop_
_entity_poly.entity_id
_entity_poly.type
_entity_poly.pdbx_seq_one_letter_code
_entity_poly.pdbx_strand_id
1 'polypeptide(L)' 'MRYWEACEAQVSAEDAIEECRIHEVAAAVRDDDKALVDEATGEVIAHADDEGEYYGADILGYLGY' A
#
# COMPACT_ATOMS: atom_id res chain seq x y z
N MET A 1 9.40 7.42 7.58
CA MET A 1 8.80 8.77 7.45
C MET A 1 8.07 9.17 8.74
N ARG A 2 7.71 10.45 8.93
CA ARG A 2 6.75 10.84 9.99
C ARG A 2 5.35 10.47 9.51
N TYR A 3 4.63 9.68 10.31
CA TYR A 3 3.28 9.14 10.10
C TYR A 3 2.24 10.10 9.49
N TRP A 4 2.39 11.42 9.62
CA TRP A 4 1.46 12.40 9.04
C TRP A 4 1.63 12.63 7.53
N GLU A 5 2.83 12.46 6.96
CA GLU A 5 3.03 12.71 5.51
C GLU A 5 2.45 11.61 4.63
N ALA A 6 2.36 10.37 5.13
CA ALA A 6 1.77 9.25 4.41
C ALA A 6 0.23 9.32 4.32
N CYS A 7 -0.43 10.08 5.20
CA CYS A 7 -1.89 10.17 5.22
C CYS A 7 -2.45 11.12 4.13
N GLU A 8 -1.64 12.09 3.66
CA GLU A 8 -2.02 13.04 2.59
C GLU A 8 -1.23 12.82 1.28
N ALA A 9 -0.24 11.92 1.27
CA ALA A 9 0.55 11.63 0.08
C ALA A 9 0.00 10.43 -0.70
N GLN A 10 -0.08 10.60 -2.02
CA GLN A 10 -0.06 9.48 -2.95
C GLN A 10 1.31 8.81 -2.85
N VAL A 11 1.32 7.49 -2.65
CA VAL A 11 2.52 6.68 -2.46
C VAL A 11 2.69 5.77 -3.66
N SER A 12 3.92 5.59 -4.14
CA SER A 12 4.19 4.65 -5.23
C SER A 12 4.04 3.20 -4.75
N ALA A 13 3.85 2.26 -5.69
CA ALA A 13 3.85 0.82 -5.39
C ALA A 13 5.11 0.39 -4.64
N GLU A 14 6.26 0.91 -5.04
CA GLU A 14 7.57 0.53 -4.48
C GLU A 14 7.68 0.97 -3.02
N ASP A 15 7.29 2.21 -2.72
CA ASP A 15 7.29 2.76 -1.37
C ASP A 15 6.27 2.03 -0.46
N ALA A 16 5.09 1.73 -1.00
CA ALA A 16 4.06 0.99 -0.27
C ALA A 16 4.52 -0.44 0.08
N ILE A 17 5.17 -1.12 -0.86
CA ILE A 17 5.74 -2.46 -0.63
C ILE A 17 6.89 -2.40 0.38
N GLU A 18 7.74 -1.37 0.32
CA GLU A 18 8.82 -1.19 1.28
C GLU A 18 8.27 -0.97 2.70
N GLU A 19 7.28 -0.11 2.87
CA GLU A 19 6.64 0.12 4.17
C GLU A 19 5.96 -1.16 4.66
N CYS A 20 5.19 -1.87 3.81
CA CYS A 20 4.59 -3.16 4.18
C CYS A 20 5.65 -4.16 4.65
N ARG A 21 6.80 -4.24 3.96
CA ARG A 21 7.91 -5.11 4.35
C ARG A 21 8.48 -4.76 5.72
N ILE A 22 8.54 -3.48 6.09
CA ILE A 22 9.00 -3.05 7.43
C ILE A 22 8.06 -3.57 8.52
N HIS A 23 6.76 -3.66 8.23
CA HIS A 23 5.72 -4.17 9.15
C HIS A 23 5.46 -5.67 9.00
N GLU A 24 6.38 -6.41 8.37
CA GLU A 24 6.27 -7.86 8.14
C GLU A 24 5.06 -8.28 7.29
N VAL A 25 4.52 -7.37 6.49
CA VAL A 25 3.44 -7.61 5.51
C VAL A 25 4.06 -7.83 4.12
N ALA A 26 3.74 -8.96 3.49
CA ALA A 26 4.19 -9.24 2.14
C ALA A 26 3.21 -8.61 1.14
N ALA A 27 3.49 -7.42 0.63
CA ALA A 27 2.64 -6.77 -0.37
C ALA A 27 3.18 -6.95 -1.80
N ALA A 28 2.29 -7.13 -2.77
CA ALA A 28 2.60 -7.10 -4.20
C ALA A 28 1.50 -6.40 -5.00
N VAL A 29 1.87 -5.91 -6.19
CA VAL A 29 0.91 -5.30 -7.12
C VAL A 29 0.27 -6.39 -7.97
N ARG A 30 -1.07 -6.43 -7.96
CA ARG A 30 -1.85 -7.31 -8.83
C ARG A 30 -1.86 -6.73 -10.25
N ASP A 31 -1.42 -7.51 -11.23
CA ASP A 31 -1.30 -7.02 -12.62
C ASP A 31 -2.64 -6.67 -13.30
N ASP A 32 -3.75 -7.21 -12.82
CA ASP A 32 -5.08 -7.07 -13.42
C ASP A 32 -5.68 -5.67 -13.23
N ASP A 33 -5.62 -5.13 -12.01
CA ASP A 33 -6.21 -3.84 -11.61
C ASP A 33 -5.21 -2.91 -10.93
N LYS A 34 -3.93 -3.29 -10.91
CA LYS A 34 -2.86 -2.57 -10.19
C LYS A 34 -3.17 -2.37 -8.71
N ALA A 35 -4.02 -3.20 -8.10
CA ALA A 35 -4.25 -3.14 -6.66
C ALA A 35 -3.06 -3.70 -5.88
N LEU A 36 -2.74 -3.07 -4.75
CA LEU A 36 -1.79 -3.58 -3.79
C LEU A 36 -2.49 -4.66 -2.97
N VAL A 37 -1.97 -5.87 -3.02
CA VAL A 37 -2.52 -7.04 -2.33
C VAL A 37 -1.48 -7.67 -1.43
N ASP A 38 -1.95 -8.25 -0.33
CA ASP A 38 -1.15 -9.04 0.57
C ASP A 38 -0.90 -10.45 -0.04
N GLU A 39 0.36 -10.72 -0.36
CA GLU A 39 1.02 -11.99 -0.64
C GLU A 39 0.54 -13.18 0.21
N ALA A 40 0.50 -12.93 1.52
CA ALA A 40 0.33 -13.95 2.53
C ALA A 40 -1.15 -14.28 2.78
N THR A 41 -2.02 -13.28 2.74
CA THR A 41 -3.46 -13.44 3.04
C THR A 41 -4.35 -13.42 1.79
N GLY A 42 -3.89 -12.79 0.71
CA GLY A 42 -4.69 -12.52 -0.49
C GLY A 42 -5.63 -11.33 -0.34
N GLU A 43 -5.53 -10.55 0.74
CA GLU A 43 -6.37 -9.38 0.97
C GLU A 43 -5.91 -8.16 0.15
N VAL A 44 -6.85 -7.31 -0.25
CA VAL A 44 -6.54 -6.05 -0.94
C VAL A 44 -6.20 -5.00 0.11
N ILE A 45 -4.98 -4.47 0.04
CA ILE A 45 -4.46 -3.43 0.93
C ILE A 45 -4.94 -2.05 0.44
N ALA A 46 -4.74 -1.77 -0.85
CA ALA A 46 -5.11 -0.49 -1.45
C ALA A 46 -5.36 -0.64 -2.95
N HIS A 47 -6.22 0.21 -3.51
CA HIS A 47 -6.39 0.32 -4.96
C HIS A 47 -5.49 1.42 -5.50
N ALA A 48 -4.85 1.16 -6.65
CA ALA A 48 -4.17 2.21 -7.38
C ALA A 48 -5.18 3.15 -8.03
N ASP A 49 -4.83 4.42 -8.11
CA ASP A 49 -5.52 5.39 -8.95
C ASP A 49 -5.15 5.26 -10.44
N ASP A 50 -5.71 6.14 -11.27
CA ASP A 50 -5.44 6.16 -12.71
C ASP A 50 -3.96 6.43 -13.07
N GLU A 51 -3.17 6.98 -12.13
CA GLU A 51 -1.74 7.25 -12.29
C GLU A 51 -0.86 6.11 -11.74
N GLY A 52 -1.45 5.10 -11.11
CA GLY A 52 -0.75 3.95 -10.52
C GLY A 52 -0.25 4.19 -9.10
N GLU A 53 -0.73 5.24 -8.44
CA GLU A 53 -0.37 5.61 -7.08
C GLU A 53 -1.43 5.14 -6.07
N TYR A 54 -1.02 4.96 -4.82
CA TYR A 54 -1.87 4.44 -3.75
C TYR A 54 -2.10 5.51 -2.69
N TYR A 55 -3.30 5.52 -2.10
CA TYR A 55 -3.56 6.34 -0.94
C TYR A 55 -2.84 5.75 0.27
N GLY A 56 -1.87 6.47 0.83
CA GLY A 56 -1.15 6.01 2.01
C GLY A 56 -2.07 5.82 3.22
N ALA A 57 -3.21 6.50 3.27
CA ALA A 57 -4.25 6.27 4.26
C ALA A 57 -4.85 4.84 4.21
N ASP A 58 -5.04 4.26 3.03
CA ASP A 58 -5.56 2.88 2.90
C ASP A 58 -4.55 1.86 3.41
N ILE A 59 -3.27 2.05 3.04
CA ILE A 59 -2.16 1.20 3.49
C ILE A 59 -2.00 1.28 5.01
N LEU A 60 -2.01 2.48 5.58
CA LEU A 60 -1.94 2.69 7.03
C LEU A 60 -3.16 2.10 7.75
N GLY A 61 -4.35 2.23 7.16
CA GLY A 61 -5.57 1.64 7.68
C GLY A 61 -5.51 0.12 7.74
N TYR A 62 -4.94 -0.53 6.73
CA TYR A 62 -4.69 -1.98 6.74
C TYR A 62 -3.65 -2.38 7.80
N LEU A 63 -2.58 -1.59 7.95
CA LEU A 63 -1.56 -1.80 8.98
C LEU A 63 -2.07 -1.53 10.42
N GLY A 64 -3.24 -0.92 10.57
CA GLY A 64 -3.90 -0.68 11.86
C GLY A 64 -3.50 0.62 12.56
N TYR A 65 -3.10 1.64 11.80
CA TYR A 65 -2.76 2.97 12.30
C TYR A 65 -3.94 3.95 12.37
#